data_AF-A0A256XDI2-F1
#
_entry.id   AF-A0A256XDI2-F1
#
_cell.length_a   1.000
_cell.length_b   1.000
_cell.length_c   1.000
_cell.angle_alpha   90.00
_cell.angle_beta   90.00
_cell.angle_gamma   90.00
#
_symmetry.space_group_name_H-M   'P 1'
#
loop_
_entity.id
_entity.type
_entity.pdbx_description
1 polymer ?
#
loop_
_entity_poly.entity_id
_entity_poly.type
_entity_poly.pdbx_seq_one_letter_code
_entity_poly.pdbx_strand_id
1 'polypeptide(L)'
;MPHKNRMLLIDKNNRVYPLEEKLDKYIFHARIKDLKDPVSGVILSGRIAKVFNVLVKKCKTCNGILIDNKCLNGHSDGFYYDLRMSFILEDDTGAVKCVAPRELTAKLLGIPLSTAYDLIYEKDSQGFSIILTPKSGVRVDYYRSGERIEGYFYDEAKGLVAILEKDHAPEGLDFIGYEYVKNDFVGRAFLADLLQYYLDRNLPRRFLGFYLVETYSTSLQGVDLYMGFSLDIEVDENLKVNVYPLVKAFQSVKNYINYCRIHGISIKALKNTLTKYKNLVYLAPRGYLGKIIDVLPVRAGEYIIEGKNVNLSEYWKSKGIEVGENEKPLLKVKIYELGGIELVYPPSQCFFEVSSLYGESPAYKYSINKVKKESLHLVRKAIEKLRVFNVEVVDRASGEPALEKLASGIVGREVSLEGDVLRYGDRLVFLARRLIDYEY
;
A
#
# COMPACT_ATOMS: atom_id res chain seq x y z
N MET A 1 -14.06 49.65 21.26
CA MET A 1 -14.39 49.33 22.66
C MET A 1 -15.85 49.70 22.93
N PRO A 2 -16.62 48.98 23.77
CA PRO A 2 -17.09 47.61 23.59
C PRO A 2 -18.63 47.53 23.63
N HIS A 3 -19.20 46.49 23.00
CA HIS A 3 -20.53 46.01 23.36
C HIS A 3 -20.49 45.61 24.85
N LYS A 4 -21.26 46.31 25.68
CA LYS A 4 -21.36 46.02 27.11
C LYS A 4 -21.82 44.57 27.29
N ASN A 5 -20.91 43.69 27.69
CA ASN A 5 -21.25 42.38 28.25
C ASN A 5 -22.17 42.62 29.45
N ARG A 6 -23.46 42.33 29.28
CA ARG A 6 -24.40 42.31 30.41
C ARG A 6 -24.17 41.00 31.15
N MET A 7 -23.56 41.09 32.33
CA MET A 7 -23.37 39.96 33.21
C MET A 7 -24.67 39.74 33.99
N LEU A 8 -25.28 38.56 33.82
CA LEU A 8 -26.46 38.18 34.59
C LEU A 8 -25.99 37.64 35.95
N LEU A 9 -26.27 38.38 37.03
CA LEU A 9 -25.97 37.97 38.40
C LEU A 9 -27.21 37.28 38.98
N ILE A 10 -27.14 35.96 39.14
CA ILE A 10 -28.17 35.18 39.83
C ILE A 10 -27.73 35.04 41.28
N ASP A 11 -28.52 35.59 42.20
CA ASP A 11 -28.34 35.45 43.64
C ASP A 11 -29.51 34.70 44.31
N LYS A 12 -29.41 34.52 45.62
CA LYS A 12 -30.41 33.84 46.47
C LYS A 12 -31.81 34.48 46.49
N ASN A 13 -31.99 35.66 45.89
CA ASN A 13 -33.30 36.30 45.72
C ASN A 13 -33.91 36.04 44.33
N ASN A 14 -33.17 35.43 43.40
CA ASN A 14 -33.65 35.04 42.09
C ASN A 14 -34.23 33.63 42.15
N ARG A 15 -35.54 33.49 41.96
CA ARG A 15 -36.19 32.18 41.81
C ARG A 15 -36.00 31.68 40.37
N VAL A 16 -34.99 30.85 40.16
CA VAL A 16 -34.77 30.14 38.89
C VAL A 16 -35.59 28.85 38.94
N TYR A 17 -36.56 28.72 38.06
CA TYR A 17 -37.27 27.47 37.85
C TYR A 17 -36.67 26.78 36.63
N PRO A 18 -36.24 25.51 36.71
CA PRO A 18 -35.93 24.74 35.52
C PRO A 18 -37.20 24.68 34.67
N LEU A 19 -37.11 25.09 33.40
CA LEU A 19 -38.17 24.83 32.43
C LEU A 19 -38.35 23.31 32.34
N GLU A 20 -39.55 22.82 32.67
CA GLU A 20 -39.91 21.41 32.51
C GLU A 20 -40.00 21.00 31.02
N GLU A 21 -40.13 21.98 30.12
CA GLU A 21 -40.06 21.76 28.68
C GLU A 21 -38.60 21.55 28.23
N LYS A 22 -38.31 20.35 27.74
CA LYS A 22 -37.08 20.09 26.99
C LYS A 22 -37.12 20.88 25.67
N LEU A 23 -36.00 21.52 25.32
CA LEU A 23 -35.82 22.27 24.07
C LEU A 23 -36.04 21.41 22.80
N ASP A 24 -36.10 20.08 22.96
CA ASP A 24 -36.39 19.07 21.95
C ASP A 24 -37.62 19.40 21.09
N LYS A 25 -38.66 20.04 21.67
CA LYS A 25 -39.86 20.49 20.93
C LYS A 25 -39.60 21.59 19.88
N TYR A 26 -38.47 22.30 19.99
CA TYR A 26 -38.07 23.36 19.06
C TYR A 26 -37.05 22.90 18.03
N ILE A 27 -36.66 21.62 18.06
CA ILE A 27 -35.68 21.09 17.12
C ILE A 27 -36.39 20.57 15.86
N PHE A 28 -36.23 21.30 14.77
CA PHE A 28 -36.85 20.97 13.49
C PHE A 28 -36.22 19.71 12.90
N HIS A 29 -36.96 18.61 12.96
CA HIS A 29 -36.66 17.38 12.24
C HIS A 29 -37.17 17.54 10.80
N ALA A 30 -36.25 17.78 9.87
CA ALA A 30 -36.59 17.99 8.47
C ALA A 30 -36.56 16.65 7.72
N ARG A 31 -37.48 16.48 6.77
CA ARG A 31 -37.35 15.46 5.73
C ARG A 31 -36.52 16.03 4.58
N ILE A 32 -35.69 15.22 3.96
CA ILE A 32 -34.77 15.67 2.91
C ILE A 32 -35.50 16.29 1.72
N LYS A 33 -36.66 15.75 1.31
CA LYS A 33 -37.47 16.31 0.20
C LYS A 33 -37.96 17.74 0.44
N ASP A 34 -38.08 18.15 1.71
CA ASP A 34 -38.63 19.45 2.09
C ASP A 34 -37.54 20.54 2.11
N LEU A 35 -36.27 20.13 1.98
CA LEU A 35 -35.14 21.04 1.83
C LEU A 35 -35.13 21.63 0.41
N LYS A 36 -35.65 22.85 0.26
CA LYS A 36 -35.64 23.60 -1.01
C LYS A 36 -34.69 24.80 -0.98
N ASP A 37 -34.52 25.36 0.20
CA ASP A 37 -33.73 26.56 0.44
C ASP A 37 -32.69 26.34 1.55
N PRO A 38 -31.67 27.21 1.66
CA PRO A 38 -30.73 27.16 2.76
C PRO A 38 -31.42 27.35 4.11
N VAL A 39 -31.18 26.44 5.05
CA VAL A 39 -31.77 26.48 6.40
C VAL A 39 -30.71 26.06 7.41
N SER A 40 -30.62 26.76 8.54
CA SER A 40 -29.65 26.48 9.60
C SER A 40 -30.29 25.78 10.80
N GLY A 41 -29.53 24.93 11.47
CA GLY A 41 -29.94 24.28 12.73
C GLY A 41 -31.00 23.21 12.57
N VAL A 42 -31.01 22.49 11.45
CA VAL A 42 -31.95 21.39 11.20
C VAL A 42 -31.36 20.06 11.66
N ILE A 43 -32.22 19.15 12.13
CA ILE A 43 -31.88 17.75 12.30
C ILE A 43 -32.33 16.97 11.07
N LEU A 44 -31.41 16.22 10.49
CA LEU A 44 -31.68 15.21 9.46
C LEU A 44 -31.36 13.83 10.03
N SER A 45 -32.31 12.93 9.92
CA SER A 45 -32.13 11.52 10.26
C SER A 45 -32.22 10.69 8.99
N GLY A 46 -31.32 9.73 8.84
CA GLY A 46 -31.31 8.86 7.68
C GLY A 46 -30.17 7.89 7.70
N ARG A 47 -30.11 7.08 6.66
CA ARG A 47 -29.08 6.07 6.44
C ARG A 47 -27.91 6.67 5.67
N ILE A 48 -26.68 6.32 6.06
CA ILE A 48 -25.49 6.66 5.27
C ILE A 48 -25.45 5.75 4.04
N ALA A 49 -25.88 6.27 2.88
CA ALA A 49 -25.98 5.49 1.65
C ALA A 49 -24.61 5.26 0.98
N LYS A 50 -23.71 6.24 1.06
CA LYS A 50 -22.39 6.18 0.43
C LYS A 50 -21.42 7.16 1.06
N VAL A 51 -20.17 6.75 1.31
CA VAL A 51 -19.07 7.67 1.65
C VAL A 51 -18.21 7.93 0.42
N PHE A 52 -17.83 9.19 0.17
CA PHE A 52 -17.00 9.61 -0.95
C PHE A 52 -15.52 9.74 -0.57
N ASN A 53 -15.26 10.40 0.56
CA ASN A 53 -13.93 10.67 1.07
C ASN A 53 -14.00 10.92 2.58
N VAL A 54 -12.90 10.65 3.27
CA VAL A 54 -12.69 10.91 4.71
C VAL A 54 -11.64 11.97 4.98
N LEU A 55 -10.80 12.26 3.99
CA LEU A 55 -9.76 13.27 4.06
C LEU A 55 -9.94 14.30 2.94
N VAL A 56 -9.46 15.51 3.21
CA VAL A 56 -9.26 16.55 2.21
C VAL A 56 -7.88 17.16 2.36
N LYS A 57 -7.26 17.53 1.24
CA LYS A 57 -5.99 18.27 1.26
C LYS A 57 -6.29 19.76 1.40
N LYS A 58 -5.62 20.44 2.32
CA LYS A 58 -5.75 21.89 2.54
C LYS A 58 -4.42 22.59 2.37
N CYS A 59 -4.48 23.79 1.77
CA CYS A 59 -3.31 24.62 1.54
C CYS A 59 -2.77 25.09 2.90
N LYS A 60 -1.46 24.97 3.11
CA LYS A 60 -0.82 25.43 4.36
C LYS A 60 -0.97 26.94 4.58
N THR A 61 -1.09 27.70 3.50
CA THR A 61 -1.10 29.18 3.52
C THR A 61 -2.50 29.73 3.70
N CYS A 62 -3.47 29.32 2.87
CA CYS A 62 -4.83 29.87 2.92
C CYS A 62 -5.88 28.96 3.57
N ASN A 63 -5.51 27.74 3.99
CA ASN A 63 -6.44 26.72 4.49
C ASN A 63 -7.58 26.36 3.53
N GLY A 64 -7.50 26.76 2.26
CA GLY A 64 -8.44 26.34 1.21
C GLY A 64 -8.24 24.87 0.84
N ILE A 65 -9.32 24.18 0.48
CA ILE A 65 -9.25 22.81 -0.05
C ILE A 65 -8.56 22.84 -1.42
N LEU A 66 -7.62 21.92 -1.65
CA LEU A 66 -6.98 21.75 -2.94
C LEU A 66 -7.89 20.95 -3.88
N ILE A 67 -7.95 21.37 -5.14
CA ILE A 67 -8.62 20.65 -6.22
C ILE A 67 -7.53 20.24 -7.20
N ASP A 68 -7.46 18.96 -7.57
CA ASP A 68 -6.42 18.39 -8.43
C ASP A 68 -4.98 18.75 -7.97
N ASN A 69 -4.75 18.68 -6.66
CA ASN A 69 -3.49 19.06 -6.00
C ASN A 69 -3.04 20.51 -6.23
N LYS A 70 -3.96 21.40 -6.62
CA LYS A 70 -3.68 22.83 -6.80
C LYS A 70 -4.53 23.66 -5.83
N CYS A 71 -3.88 24.67 -5.25
CA CYS A 71 -4.56 25.70 -4.49
C CYS A 71 -5.23 26.68 -5.47
N LEU A 72 -6.53 26.94 -5.30
CA LEU A 72 -7.27 27.91 -6.12
C LEU A 72 -6.68 29.33 -6.03
N ASN A 73 -6.04 29.66 -4.90
CA ASN A 73 -5.37 30.94 -4.69
C ASN A 73 -3.90 30.96 -5.19
N GLY A 74 -3.43 29.92 -5.89
CA GLY A 74 -2.11 29.90 -6.51
C GLY A 74 -0.91 29.62 -5.58
N HIS A 75 -1.13 29.33 -4.30
CA HIS A 75 -0.04 29.00 -3.36
C HIS A 75 0.64 27.66 -3.67
N SER A 76 1.96 27.61 -3.50
CA SER A 76 2.81 26.44 -3.77
C SER A 76 3.50 25.87 -2.52
N ASP A 77 3.21 26.38 -1.32
CA ASP A 77 3.83 26.00 -0.03
C ASP A 77 3.47 24.57 0.45
N GLY A 78 2.81 23.79 -0.40
CA GLY A 78 2.35 22.43 -0.13
C GLY A 78 0.99 22.37 0.59
N PHE A 79 0.68 21.18 1.10
CA PHE A 79 -0.61 20.88 1.71
C PHE A 79 -0.46 20.14 3.04
N TYR A 80 -1.53 20.10 3.81
CA TYR A 80 -1.72 19.18 4.93
C TYR A 80 -3.06 18.47 4.77
N TYR A 81 -3.17 17.26 5.33
CA TYR A 81 -4.42 16.52 5.36
C TYR A 81 -5.33 17.03 6.49
N ASP A 82 -6.62 17.14 6.19
CA ASP A 82 -7.65 17.50 7.15
C ASP A 82 -8.73 16.41 7.17
N LEU A 83 -9.12 15.98 8.37
CA LEU A 83 -10.15 14.97 8.56
C LEU A 83 -11.51 15.59 8.25
N ARG A 84 -12.09 15.20 7.12
CA ARG A 84 -13.38 15.73 6.67
C ARG A 84 -14.09 14.71 5.79
N MET A 85 -15.15 14.12 6.34
CA MET A 85 -15.91 13.11 5.63
C MET A 85 -17.01 13.73 4.77
N SER A 86 -17.12 13.32 3.51
CA SER A 86 -18.29 13.58 2.69
C SER A 86 -19.01 12.28 2.34
N PHE A 87 -20.32 12.29 2.47
CA PHE A 87 -21.17 11.12 2.26
C PHE A 87 -22.56 11.54 1.77
N ILE A 88 -23.37 10.57 1.38
CA ILE A 88 -24.81 10.75 1.11
C ILE A 88 -25.57 10.26 2.33
N LEU A 89 -26.44 11.12 2.86
CA LEU A 89 -27.48 10.74 3.80
C LEU A 89 -28.79 10.59 3.03
N GLU A 90 -29.45 9.47 3.22
CA GLU A 90 -30.71 9.12 2.55
C GLU A 90 -31.78 8.80 3.58
N ASP A 91 -32.95 9.41 3.44
CA ASP A 91 -34.15 9.10 4.22
C ASP A 91 -35.23 8.48 3.32
N ASP A 92 -36.44 8.28 3.83
CA ASP A 92 -37.58 7.77 3.06
C ASP A 92 -38.05 8.71 1.94
N THR A 93 -37.52 9.93 1.88
CA THR A 93 -37.97 10.99 0.98
C THR A 93 -36.94 11.47 -0.03
N GLY A 94 -35.66 11.23 0.18
CA GLY A 94 -34.62 11.62 -0.74
C GLY A 94 -33.21 11.50 -0.18
N ALA A 95 -32.25 12.05 -0.92
CA ALA A 95 -30.84 11.97 -0.59
C ALA A 95 -30.18 13.36 -0.64
N VAL A 96 -29.32 13.66 0.33
CA VAL A 96 -28.56 14.90 0.39
C VAL A 96 -27.07 14.61 0.58
N LYS A 97 -26.22 15.43 -0.07
CA LYS A 97 -24.78 15.35 0.16
C LYS A 97 -24.47 15.99 1.51
N CYS A 98 -23.83 15.22 2.39
CA CYS A 98 -23.40 15.65 3.71
C CYS A 98 -21.89 15.87 3.74
N VAL A 99 -21.47 16.82 4.57
CA VAL A 99 -20.07 17.07 4.91
C VAL A 99 -19.95 17.18 6.43
N ALA A 100 -19.21 16.26 7.04
CA ALA A 100 -18.90 16.27 8.46
C ALA A 100 -17.51 16.89 8.73
N PRO A 101 -17.36 17.81 9.70
CA PRO A 101 -16.06 18.32 10.14
C PRO A 101 -15.28 17.27 10.94
N ARG A 102 -14.03 17.60 11.28
CA ARG A 102 -13.06 16.73 12.00
C ARG A 102 -13.66 15.96 13.16
N GLU A 103 -14.20 16.68 14.15
CA GLU A 103 -14.71 16.10 15.40
C GLU A 103 -15.87 15.14 15.14
N LEU A 104 -16.79 15.53 14.24
CA LEU A 104 -17.93 14.71 13.87
C LEU A 104 -17.49 13.49 13.06
N THR A 105 -16.51 13.66 12.18
CA THR A 105 -15.95 12.55 11.38
C THR A 105 -15.30 11.53 12.31
N ALA A 106 -14.46 11.94 13.26
CA ALA A 106 -13.86 11.03 14.24
C ALA A 106 -14.93 10.26 15.05
N LYS A 107 -15.98 10.95 15.51
CA LYS A 107 -17.13 10.33 16.19
C LYS A 107 -17.84 9.31 15.32
N LEU A 108 -18.16 9.66 14.07
CA LEU A 108 -18.83 8.75 13.12
C LEU A 108 -17.96 7.52 12.81
N LEU A 109 -16.64 7.67 12.76
CA LEU A 109 -15.70 6.57 12.55
C LEU A 109 -15.44 5.74 13.82
N GLY A 110 -15.98 6.14 14.97
CA GLY A 110 -15.80 5.42 16.24
C GLY A 110 -14.38 5.48 16.80
N ILE A 111 -13.59 6.50 16.43
CA ILE A 111 -12.19 6.63 16.86
C ILE A 111 -11.90 7.97 17.55
N PRO A 112 -10.94 8.04 18.49
CA PRO A 112 -10.43 9.31 18.99
C PRO A 112 -9.82 10.16 17.89
N LEU A 113 -9.94 11.49 18.01
CA LEU A 113 -9.34 12.41 17.04
C LEU A 113 -7.81 12.27 16.97
N SER A 114 -7.15 11.94 18.08
CA SER A 114 -5.71 11.65 18.11
C SER A 114 -5.35 10.46 17.22
N THR A 115 -6.10 9.35 17.34
CA THR A 115 -5.92 8.16 16.49
C THR A 115 -6.12 8.49 15.01
N ALA A 116 -7.08 9.36 14.68
CA ALA A 116 -7.26 9.80 13.30
C ALA A 116 -6.04 10.60 12.78
N TYR A 117 -5.43 11.44 13.60
CA TYR A 117 -4.21 12.17 13.24
C TYR A 117 -3.00 11.25 13.12
N ASP A 118 -2.84 10.28 14.02
CA ASP A 118 -1.78 9.28 13.93
C ASP A 118 -1.90 8.52 12.61
N LEU A 119 -3.11 8.06 12.27
CA LEU A 119 -3.39 7.41 10.98
C LEU A 119 -3.08 8.33 9.80
N ILE A 120 -3.45 9.61 9.83
CA ILE A 120 -3.18 10.57 8.72
C ILE A 120 -1.68 10.76 8.45
N TYR A 121 -0.86 10.73 9.50
CA TYR A 121 0.58 11.01 9.39
C TYR A 121 1.46 9.76 9.39
N GLU A 122 0.89 8.59 9.63
CA GLU A 122 1.49 7.32 9.26
C GLU A 122 1.60 7.19 7.73
N LYS A 123 2.64 6.51 7.23
CA LYS A 123 2.73 6.20 5.80
C LYS A 123 1.53 5.33 5.42
N ASP A 124 0.88 5.63 4.30
CA ASP A 124 -0.20 4.81 3.76
C ASP A 124 0.28 3.37 3.57
N SER A 125 -0.38 2.44 4.26
CA SER A 125 -0.20 1.01 4.07
C SER A 125 -1.55 0.42 3.71
N GLN A 126 -1.56 -0.48 2.73
CA GLN A 126 -2.70 -1.38 2.50
C GLN A 126 -2.38 -2.81 2.96
N GLY A 127 -1.32 -2.97 3.75
CA GLY A 127 -0.81 -4.26 4.16
C GLY A 127 -1.73 -5.02 5.11
N PHE A 128 -1.40 -6.28 5.33
CA PHE A 128 -2.03 -7.14 6.32
C PHE A 128 -1.00 -8.07 6.93
N SER A 129 -1.25 -8.50 8.16
CA SER A 129 -0.50 -9.57 8.82
C SER A 129 -1.31 -10.84 8.78
N ILE A 130 -0.62 -11.95 8.56
CA ILE A 130 -1.14 -13.29 8.79
C ILE A 130 -0.42 -13.84 10.02
N ILE A 131 -1.12 -13.91 11.14
CA ILE A 131 -0.62 -14.48 12.39
C ILE A 131 -0.72 -16.00 12.29
N LEU A 132 0.40 -16.67 12.52
CA LEU A 132 0.54 -18.12 12.44
C LEU A 132 0.77 -18.69 13.84
N THR A 133 -0.19 -19.49 14.30
CA THR A 133 -0.07 -20.26 15.54
C THR A 133 0.11 -21.74 15.21
N PRO A 134 1.23 -22.38 15.59
CA PRO A 134 1.42 -23.82 15.39
C PRO A 134 0.29 -24.66 16.00
N LYS A 135 -0.29 -25.61 15.25
CA LYS A 135 -1.39 -26.47 15.75
C LYS A 135 -0.95 -27.53 16.78
N SER A 136 0.30 -27.97 16.67
CA SER A 136 1.02 -28.89 17.56
C SER A 136 2.52 -28.73 17.26
N GLY A 137 3.44 -29.38 17.98
CA GLY A 137 4.87 -29.36 17.63
C GLY A 137 5.04 -29.58 16.13
N VAL A 138 5.69 -28.63 15.45
CA VAL A 138 5.79 -28.65 13.98
C VAL A 138 6.87 -29.64 13.59
N ARG A 139 6.51 -30.66 12.83
CA ARG A 139 7.48 -31.65 12.33
C ARG A 139 8.26 -31.06 11.15
N VAL A 140 9.58 -31.19 11.22
CA VAL A 140 10.53 -30.86 10.16
C VAL A 140 11.23 -32.15 9.74
N ASP A 141 11.20 -32.43 8.44
CA ASP A 141 11.83 -33.59 7.82
C ASP A 141 13.18 -33.19 7.23
N TYR A 142 14.18 -34.07 7.37
CA TYR A 142 15.54 -33.86 6.91
C TYR A 142 15.94 -34.84 5.81
N TYR A 143 16.63 -34.31 4.81
CA TYR A 143 17.09 -35.05 3.64
C TYR A 143 18.59 -34.82 3.43
N ARG A 144 19.32 -35.88 3.09
CA ARG A 144 20.76 -35.80 2.83
C ARG A 144 21.02 -35.12 1.50
N SER A 145 21.83 -34.08 1.52
CA SER A 145 22.34 -33.43 0.30
C SER A 145 23.78 -33.02 0.52
N GLY A 146 24.67 -33.38 -0.41
CA GLY A 146 26.07 -32.94 -0.37
C GLY A 146 26.25 -31.46 -0.75
N GLU A 147 25.22 -30.85 -1.35
CA GLU A 147 25.25 -29.47 -1.84
C GLU A 147 23.94 -28.73 -1.53
N ARG A 148 23.97 -27.41 -1.60
CA ARG A 148 22.76 -26.58 -1.48
C ARG A 148 21.84 -26.84 -2.66
N ILE A 149 20.54 -26.98 -2.39
CA ILE A 149 19.51 -27.15 -3.43
C ILE A 149 18.75 -25.84 -3.59
N GLU A 150 18.67 -25.36 -4.82
CA GLU A 150 17.99 -24.09 -5.12
C GLU A 150 16.52 -24.12 -4.68
N GLY A 151 16.12 -23.08 -3.96
CA GLY A 151 14.75 -22.93 -3.46
C GLY A 151 14.46 -23.67 -2.15
N TYR A 152 15.37 -24.48 -1.60
CA TYR A 152 15.17 -25.20 -0.34
C TYR A 152 16.11 -24.70 0.76
N PHE A 153 15.66 -24.78 2.01
CA PHE A 153 16.49 -24.47 3.16
C PHE A 153 17.58 -25.54 3.32
N TYR A 154 18.83 -25.11 3.45
CA TYR A 154 19.97 -25.97 3.66
C TYR A 154 20.65 -25.63 4.99
N ASP A 155 20.64 -26.60 5.91
CA ASP A 155 21.36 -26.52 7.18
C ASP A 155 22.83 -26.84 6.91
N GLU A 156 23.68 -25.80 6.87
CA GLU A 156 25.11 -25.96 6.62
C GLU A 156 25.84 -26.74 7.71
N ALA A 157 25.39 -26.64 8.96
CA ALA A 157 26.04 -27.33 10.07
C ALA A 157 25.79 -28.84 9.98
N LYS A 158 24.60 -29.24 9.52
CA LYS A 158 24.22 -30.65 9.37
C LYS A 158 24.52 -31.22 7.98
N GLY A 159 24.68 -30.38 6.96
CA GLY A 159 24.75 -30.80 5.57
C GLY A 159 23.44 -31.44 5.09
N LEU A 160 22.30 -30.89 5.51
CA LEU A 160 20.97 -31.46 5.26
C LEU A 160 20.03 -30.42 4.69
N VAL A 161 19.10 -30.86 3.84
CA VAL A 161 17.94 -30.08 3.45
C VAL A 161 16.83 -30.31 4.46
N ALA A 162 16.25 -29.24 4.98
CA ALA A 162 15.16 -29.29 5.95
C ALA A 162 13.85 -28.79 5.31
N ILE A 163 12.75 -29.49 5.55
CA ILE A 163 11.43 -29.15 4.99
C ILE A 163 10.32 -29.32 6.05
N LEU A 164 9.22 -28.58 5.89
CA LEU A 164 8.03 -28.77 6.73
C LEU A 164 7.31 -30.07 6.33
N GLU A 165 6.72 -30.80 7.29
CA GLU A 165 6.08 -32.13 7.08
C GLU A 165 5.06 -32.21 5.92
N LYS A 166 4.44 -31.09 5.54
CA LYS A 166 3.42 -31.04 4.47
C LYS A 166 3.88 -30.28 3.22
N ASP A 167 5.18 -30.02 3.14
CA ASP A 167 5.87 -29.51 1.96
C ASP A 167 6.20 -30.64 0.98
N HIS A 168 6.75 -30.31 -0.18
CA HIS A 168 7.23 -31.28 -1.16
C HIS A 168 8.74 -31.40 -1.05
N ALA A 169 9.25 -32.61 -0.86
CA ALA A 169 10.68 -32.86 -0.83
C ALA A 169 11.30 -32.73 -2.23
N PRO A 170 12.57 -32.31 -2.35
CA PRO A 170 13.28 -32.37 -3.61
C PRO A 170 13.37 -33.82 -4.13
N GLU A 171 13.26 -34.01 -5.44
CA GLU A 171 13.38 -35.33 -6.05
C GLU A 171 14.80 -35.88 -5.89
N GLY A 172 14.90 -37.18 -5.61
CA GLY A 172 16.19 -37.90 -5.59
C GLY A 172 17.01 -37.75 -4.30
N LEU A 173 16.46 -37.20 -3.22
CA LEU A 173 17.14 -37.16 -1.92
C LEU A 173 16.68 -38.24 -0.96
N ASP A 174 17.64 -38.75 -0.19
CA ASP A 174 17.38 -39.73 0.86
C ASP A 174 16.88 -39.05 2.14
N PHE A 175 15.74 -39.53 2.64
CA PHE A 175 15.21 -39.12 3.95
C PHE A 175 16.10 -39.65 5.08
N ILE A 176 16.47 -38.76 6.01
CA ILE A 176 17.39 -39.06 7.11
C ILE A 176 16.68 -39.15 8.45
N GLY A 177 15.64 -38.35 8.65
CA GLY A 177 14.92 -38.33 9.92
C GLY A 177 14.05 -37.08 10.05
N TYR A 178 13.46 -36.91 11.23
CA TYR A 178 12.58 -35.79 11.53
C TYR A 178 12.80 -35.28 12.95
N GLU A 179 12.45 -34.03 13.20
CA GLU A 179 12.39 -33.46 14.54
C GLU A 179 11.11 -32.65 14.73
N TYR A 180 10.69 -32.50 15.99
CA TYR A 180 9.61 -31.60 16.36
C TYR A 180 10.18 -30.28 16.87
N VAL A 181 9.86 -29.20 16.16
CA VAL A 181 10.29 -27.87 16.53
C VAL A 181 9.45 -27.36 17.69
N LYS A 182 10.13 -26.92 18.75
CA LYS A 182 9.51 -26.32 19.95
C LYS A 182 8.94 -24.95 19.61
N ASN A 183 7.86 -24.56 20.29
CA ASN A 183 7.31 -23.22 20.18
C ASN A 183 8.01 -22.22 21.11
N ASP A 184 9.34 -22.13 21.00
CA ASP A 184 10.16 -21.08 21.60
C ASP A 184 10.70 -20.13 20.51
N PHE A 185 11.43 -19.09 20.91
CA PHE A 185 11.94 -18.12 19.95
C PHE A 185 12.86 -18.74 18.88
N VAL A 186 13.74 -19.67 19.28
CA VAL A 186 14.68 -20.32 18.36
C VAL A 186 13.94 -21.22 17.37
N GLY A 187 12.96 -21.99 17.84
CA GLY A 187 12.12 -22.81 17.00
C GLY A 187 11.25 -21.97 16.05
N ARG A 188 10.68 -20.85 16.51
CA ARG A 188 9.93 -19.93 15.64
C ARG A 188 10.83 -19.28 14.58
N ALA A 189 12.06 -18.90 14.92
CA ALA A 189 13.02 -18.38 13.95
C ALA A 189 13.36 -19.43 12.87
N PHE A 190 13.60 -20.68 13.28
CA PHE A 190 13.84 -21.76 12.33
C PHE A 190 12.63 -22.03 11.42
N LEU A 191 11.41 -22.01 11.98
CA LEU A 191 10.18 -22.12 11.18
C LEU A 191 9.98 -20.94 10.23
N ALA A 192 10.43 -19.73 10.61
CA ALA A 192 10.39 -18.56 9.74
C ALA A 192 11.25 -18.76 8.49
N ASP A 193 12.47 -19.25 8.66
CA ASP A 193 13.36 -19.54 7.55
C ASP A 193 12.77 -20.61 6.62
N LEU A 194 12.31 -21.73 7.19
CA LEU A 194 11.65 -22.79 6.40
C LEU A 194 10.42 -22.27 5.64
N LEU A 195 9.61 -21.45 6.29
CA LEU A 195 8.43 -20.84 5.69
C LEU A 195 8.80 -19.87 4.57
N GLN A 196 9.88 -19.08 4.71
CA GLN A 196 10.35 -18.18 3.67
C GLN A 196 10.69 -18.95 2.39
N TYR A 197 11.49 -20.03 2.50
CA TYR A 197 11.81 -20.88 1.36
C TYR A 197 10.57 -21.55 0.76
N TYR A 198 9.64 -22.02 1.60
CA TYR A 198 8.37 -22.59 1.15
C TYR A 198 7.55 -21.57 0.33
N LEU A 199 7.38 -20.35 0.85
CA LEU A 199 6.61 -19.30 0.19
C LEU A 199 7.28 -18.86 -1.11
N ASP A 200 8.61 -18.74 -1.15
CA ASP A 200 9.35 -18.42 -2.37
C ASP A 200 9.11 -19.44 -3.51
N ARG A 201 8.87 -20.71 -3.19
CA ARG A 201 8.53 -21.76 -4.17
C ARG A 201 7.05 -21.79 -4.56
N ASN A 202 6.15 -21.38 -3.66
CA ASN A 202 4.69 -21.55 -3.82
C ASN A 202 3.95 -20.26 -4.20
N LEU A 203 4.64 -19.11 -4.19
CA LEU A 203 4.10 -17.81 -4.61
C LEU A 203 4.54 -17.46 -6.03
N PRO A 204 3.89 -16.46 -6.67
CA PRO A 204 4.30 -16.01 -8.01
C PRO A 204 5.76 -15.59 -8.06
N ARG A 205 6.38 -15.68 -9.24
CA ARG A 205 7.81 -15.32 -9.40
C ARG A 205 8.12 -13.92 -8.85
N ARG A 206 9.28 -13.79 -8.20
CA ARG A 206 9.79 -12.48 -7.78
C ARG A 206 10.35 -11.71 -8.99
N PHE A 207 10.00 -10.44 -9.07
CA PHE A 207 10.53 -9.52 -10.07
C PHE A 207 10.71 -8.13 -9.43
N LEU A 208 11.87 -7.52 -9.66
CA LEU A 208 12.28 -6.26 -9.04
C LEU A 208 12.06 -6.23 -7.50
N GLY A 209 12.28 -7.37 -6.85
CA GLY A 209 12.28 -7.50 -5.39
C GLY A 209 10.94 -7.86 -4.75
N PHE A 210 9.84 -7.92 -5.51
CA PHE A 210 8.50 -8.26 -5.01
C PHE A 210 7.87 -9.42 -5.81
N TYR A 211 6.87 -10.10 -5.24
CA TYR A 211 6.12 -11.17 -5.91
C TYR A 211 5.19 -10.56 -6.94
N LEU A 212 5.40 -10.87 -8.22
CA LEU A 212 4.67 -10.27 -9.33
C LEU A 212 3.33 -10.97 -9.52
N VAL A 213 2.23 -10.23 -9.39
CA VAL A 213 0.88 -10.73 -9.67
C VAL A 213 0.54 -10.52 -11.14
N GLU A 214 0.73 -9.30 -11.64
CA GLU A 214 0.33 -8.94 -13.00
C GLU A 214 1.08 -7.69 -13.49
N THR A 215 1.16 -7.52 -14.80
CA THR A 215 1.80 -6.38 -15.46
C THR A 215 0.86 -5.78 -16.49
N TYR A 216 0.78 -4.45 -16.55
CA TYR A 216 0.00 -3.72 -17.54
C TYR A 216 0.86 -2.69 -18.25
N SER A 217 0.86 -2.70 -19.58
CA SER A 217 1.48 -1.63 -20.35
C SER A 217 0.64 -0.36 -20.28
N THR A 218 1.30 0.75 -20.00
CA THR A 218 0.64 2.06 -19.91
C THR A 218 0.56 2.74 -21.28
N SER A 219 -0.17 3.85 -21.36
CA SER A 219 -0.14 4.73 -22.53
C SER A 219 1.20 5.44 -22.72
N LEU A 220 2.07 5.47 -21.71
CA LEU A 220 3.41 6.03 -21.83
C LEU A 220 4.34 5.01 -22.47
N GLN A 221 5.04 5.43 -23.53
CA GLN A 221 5.88 4.56 -24.33
C GLN A 221 6.96 3.85 -23.49
N GLY A 222 6.88 2.52 -23.45
CA GLY A 222 7.85 1.66 -22.78
C GLY A 222 7.80 1.71 -21.25
N VAL A 223 6.73 2.24 -20.66
CA VAL A 223 6.45 2.22 -19.22
C VAL A 223 5.36 1.18 -18.94
N ASP A 224 5.65 0.25 -18.05
CA ASP A 224 4.70 -0.75 -17.58
C ASP A 224 4.43 -0.56 -16.08
N LEU A 225 3.18 -0.80 -15.69
CA LEU A 225 2.74 -0.91 -14.31
C LEU A 225 2.91 -2.36 -13.86
N TYR A 226 3.71 -2.55 -12.82
CA TYR A 226 3.93 -3.83 -12.17
C TYR A 226 3.14 -3.86 -10.87
N MET A 227 2.28 -4.85 -10.75
CA MET A 227 1.39 -5.05 -9.64
C MET A 227 1.81 -6.30 -8.88
N GLY A 228 2.00 -6.18 -7.57
CA GLY A 228 2.52 -7.29 -6.78
C GLY A 228 2.59 -6.98 -5.30
N PHE A 229 3.35 -7.76 -4.55
CA PHE A 229 3.48 -7.53 -3.12
C PHE A 229 4.85 -7.93 -2.61
N SER A 230 5.34 -7.26 -1.58
CA SER A 230 6.45 -7.76 -0.77
C SER A 230 5.88 -8.45 0.46
N LEU A 231 6.66 -9.35 1.04
CA LEU A 231 6.35 -9.94 2.34
C LEU A 231 7.58 -9.91 3.23
N ASP A 232 7.33 -9.96 4.52
CA ASP A 232 8.32 -10.09 5.58
C ASP A 232 7.77 -11.06 6.64
N ILE A 233 8.65 -11.82 7.28
CA ILE A 233 8.26 -12.79 8.32
C ILE A 233 8.86 -12.32 9.65
N GLU A 234 8.01 -11.78 10.53
CA GLU A 234 8.39 -11.33 11.86
C GLU A 234 8.28 -12.49 12.86
N VAL A 235 9.30 -12.61 13.72
CA VAL A 235 9.36 -13.59 14.81
C VAL A 235 9.17 -12.87 16.13
N ASP A 236 8.03 -13.09 16.76
CA ASP A 236 7.62 -12.45 18.01
C ASP A 236 7.05 -13.52 18.98
N GLU A 237 6.04 -13.17 19.80
CA GLU A 237 5.21 -14.14 20.52
C GLU A 237 4.61 -15.20 19.57
N ASN A 238 4.17 -14.75 18.38
CA ASN A 238 3.72 -15.60 17.28
C ASN A 238 4.54 -15.30 16.02
N LEU A 239 4.52 -16.23 15.06
CA LEU A 239 5.10 -15.99 13.75
C LEU A 239 4.10 -15.18 12.90
N LYS A 240 4.55 -14.07 12.29
CA LYS A 240 3.68 -13.16 11.55
C LYS A 240 4.20 -12.99 10.13
N VAL A 241 3.38 -13.28 9.13
CA VAL A 241 3.69 -12.97 7.73
C VAL A 241 3.05 -11.63 7.39
N ASN A 242 3.86 -10.59 7.29
CA ASN A 242 3.44 -9.26 6.88
C ASN A 242 3.47 -9.17 5.37
N VAL A 243 2.37 -8.75 4.77
CA VAL A 243 2.25 -8.60 3.32
C VAL A 243 1.95 -7.15 3.00
N TYR A 244 2.70 -6.61 2.05
CA TYR A 244 2.61 -5.23 1.60
C TYR A 244 2.26 -5.21 0.11
N PRO A 245 1.00 -4.93 -0.26
CA PRO A 245 0.60 -4.67 -1.64
C PRO A 245 1.40 -3.50 -2.23
N LEU A 246 1.83 -3.64 -3.47
CA LEU A 246 2.65 -2.66 -4.19
C LEU A 246 2.18 -2.52 -5.64
N VAL A 247 2.15 -1.29 -6.11
CA VAL A 247 2.00 -0.98 -7.54
C VAL A 247 3.14 -0.03 -7.89
N LYS A 248 3.97 -0.40 -8.87
CA LYS A 248 5.11 0.42 -9.30
C LYS A 248 5.15 0.54 -10.80
N ALA A 249 5.37 1.76 -11.30
CA ALA A 249 5.60 2.01 -12.71
C ALA A 249 7.10 1.93 -13.01
N PHE A 250 7.49 1.11 -13.97
CA PHE A 250 8.88 0.98 -14.40
C PHE A 250 9.02 1.16 -15.91
N GLN A 251 10.12 1.80 -16.31
CA GLN A 251 10.59 1.83 -17.70
C GLN A 251 11.91 1.08 -17.78
N SER A 252 12.02 0.06 -18.64
CA SER A 252 13.32 -0.59 -18.87
C SER A 252 14.30 0.42 -19.49
N VAL A 253 15.57 0.34 -19.10
CA VAL A 253 16.60 1.21 -19.68
C VAL A 253 16.73 0.93 -21.18
N LYS A 254 16.51 -0.30 -21.63
CA LYS A 254 16.45 -0.66 -23.05
C LYS A 254 15.39 0.13 -23.81
N ASN A 255 14.16 0.23 -23.28
CA ASN A 255 13.09 1.01 -23.90
C ASN A 255 13.46 2.50 -23.97
N TYR A 256 14.03 3.04 -22.89
CA TYR A 256 14.51 4.41 -22.85
C TYR A 256 15.61 4.68 -23.88
N ILE A 257 16.59 3.78 -24.00
CA ILE A 257 17.66 3.88 -25.00
C ILE A 257 17.06 3.86 -26.41
N ASN A 258 16.20 2.89 -26.71
CA ASN A 258 15.55 2.79 -28.02
C ASN A 258 14.78 4.07 -28.38
N TYR A 259 14.01 4.60 -27.44
CA TYR A 259 13.32 5.89 -27.58
C TYR A 259 14.31 7.00 -27.92
N CYS A 260 15.38 7.17 -27.15
CA CYS A 260 16.40 8.19 -27.41
C CYS A 260 17.07 8.03 -28.78
N ARG A 261 17.35 6.79 -29.19
CA ARG A 261 18.00 6.49 -30.47
C ARG A 261 17.09 6.79 -31.67
N ILE A 262 15.80 6.48 -31.58
CA ILE A 262 14.79 6.83 -32.59
C ILE A 262 14.73 8.36 -32.79
N HIS A 263 14.91 9.12 -31.71
CA HIS A 263 14.91 10.60 -31.74
C HIS A 263 16.29 11.21 -32.01
N GLY A 264 17.25 10.43 -32.54
CA GLY A 264 18.54 10.94 -33.01
C GLY A 264 19.55 11.30 -31.91
N ILE A 265 19.32 10.91 -30.64
CA ILE A 265 20.26 11.22 -29.55
C ILE A 265 21.58 10.46 -29.76
N SER A 266 22.70 11.19 -29.76
CA SER A 266 24.05 10.62 -29.91
C SER A 266 24.43 9.72 -28.74
N ILE A 267 25.31 8.72 -28.98
CA ILE A 267 25.79 7.81 -27.92
C ILE A 267 26.50 8.59 -26.81
N LYS A 268 27.24 9.65 -27.15
CA LYS A 268 27.91 10.53 -26.18
C LYS A 268 26.91 11.26 -25.28
N ALA A 269 25.84 11.80 -25.87
CA ALA A 269 24.77 12.44 -25.10
C ALA A 269 24.04 11.43 -24.21
N LEU A 270 23.69 10.25 -24.76
CA LEU A 270 23.07 9.16 -24.01
C LEU A 270 23.92 8.71 -22.82
N LYS A 271 25.22 8.51 -23.02
CA LYS A 271 26.17 8.15 -21.96
C LYS A 271 26.22 9.21 -20.87
N ASN A 272 26.30 10.49 -21.23
CA ASN A 272 26.26 11.59 -20.26
C ASN A 272 24.94 11.59 -19.47
N THR A 273 23.81 11.39 -20.14
CA THR A 273 22.50 11.34 -19.48
C THR A 273 22.40 10.19 -18.49
N LEU A 274 22.74 8.97 -18.92
CA LEU A 274 22.63 7.76 -18.10
C LEU A 274 23.62 7.72 -16.93
N THR A 275 24.75 8.42 -17.00
CA THR A 275 25.74 8.43 -15.91
C THR A 275 25.56 9.60 -14.94
N LYS A 276 25.09 10.77 -15.43
CA LYS A 276 24.99 11.99 -14.61
C LYS A 276 23.59 12.30 -14.11
N TYR A 277 22.57 12.15 -14.96
CA TYR A 277 21.23 12.67 -14.68
C TYR A 277 20.20 11.57 -14.41
N LYS A 278 20.19 10.50 -15.21
CA LYS A 278 19.25 9.39 -15.13
C LYS A 278 20.01 8.09 -14.85
N ASN A 279 20.65 8.05 -13.68
CA ASN A 279 21.64 7.03 -13.33
C ASN A 279 21.19 6.04 -12.25
N LEU A 280 20.12 6.32 -11.51
CA LEU A 280 19.57 5.37 -10.53
C LEU A 280 18.64 4.37 -11.23
N VAL A 281 18.89 3.08 -10.99
CA VAL A 281 18.14 1.98 -11.61
C VAL A 281 17.87 0.87 -10.61
N TYR A 282 16.75 0.17 -10.80
CA TYR A 282 16.47 -1.11 -10.17
C TYR A 282 16.94 -2.25 -11.07
N LEU A 283 17.56 -3.26 -10.48
CA LEU A 283 18.17 -4.38 -11.19
C LEU A 283 17.32 -5.63 -11.07
N ALA A 284 16.87 -6.17 -12.20
CA ALA A 284 16.17 -7.44 -12.22
C ALA A 284 17.14 -8.63 -11.94
N PRO A 285 16.62 -9.74 -11.39
CA PRO A 285 15.26 -9.93 -10.89
C PRO A 285 15.06 -9.45 -9.43
N ARG A 286 16.15 -9.19 -8.69
CA ARG A 286 16.10 -8.99 -7.24
C ARG A 286 15.65 -7.59 -6.78
N GLY A 287 15.64 -6.61 -7.68
CA GLY A 287 15.25 -5.23 -7.35
C GLY A 287 16.29 -4.45 -6.58
N TYR A 288 17.58 -4.82 -6.66
CA TYR A 288 18.64 -4.02 -6.03
C TYR A 288 18.75 -2.65 -6.67
N LEU A 289 19.03 -1.63 -5.85
CA LEU A 289 19.27 -0.27 -6.29
C LEU A 289 20.72 -0.12 -6.74
N GLY A 290 20.87 0.25 -8.01
CA GLY A 290 22.15 0.50 -8.63
C GLY A 290 22.28 1.92 -9.15
N LYS A 291 23.53 2.35 -9.30
CA LYS A 291 23.89 3.55 -10.06
C LYS A 291 24.68 3.18 -11.30
N ILE A 292 24.18 3.57 -12.47
CA ILE A 292 24.91 3.48 -13.73
C ILE A 292 26.13 4.40 -13.63
N ILE A 293 27.31 3.81 -13.69
CA ILE A 293 28.60 4.52 -13.64
C ILE A 293 29.25 4.59 -15.02
N ASP A 294 28.93 3.65 -15.92
CA ASP A 294 29.42 3.68 -17.29
C ASP A 294 28.45 3.02 -18.28
N VAL A 295 28.61 3.38 -19.55
CA VAL A 295 27.87 2.82 -20.70
C VAL A 295 28.89 2.27 -21.69
N LEU A 296 28.86 0.95 -21.88
CA LEU A 296 29.81 0.18 -22.68
C LEU A 296 29.20 -0.07 -24.07
N PRO A 297 29.83 0.39 -25.17
CA PRO A 297 29.32 0.24 -26.53
C PRO A 297 29.56 -1.17 -27.11
N VAL A 298 29.39 -2.22 -26.29
CA VAL A 298 29.61 -3.63 -26.63
C VAL A 298 28.26 -4.34 -26.67
N ARG A 299 28.15 -5.44 -27.44
CA ARG A 299 26.94 -6.28 -27.45
C ARG A 299 26.98 -7.31 -26.32
N ALA A 300 25.80 -7.74 -25.86
CA ALA A 300 25.69 -8.81 -24.86
C ALA A 300 26.37 -10.12 -25.29
N GLY A 301 26.32 -10.50 -26.57
CA GLY A 301 27.00 -11.69 -27.09
C GLY A 301 28.51 -11.56 -27.22
N GLU A 302 29.05 -10.34 -27.24
CA GLU A 302 30.49 -10.07 -27.38
C GLU A 302 31.18 -9.90 -26.01
N TYR A 303 30.43 -9.67 -24.94
CA TYR A 303 30.96 -9.45 -23.61
C TYR A 303 31.14 -10.77 -22.85
N ILE A 304 32.38 -11.19 -22.63
CA ILE A 304 32.73 -12.39 -21.86
C ILE A 304 32.82 -12.05 -20.36
N ILE A 305 32.14 -12.84 -19.54
CA ILE A 305 32.20 -12.70 -18.08
C ILE A 305 33.51 -13.30 -17.56
N GLU A 306 34.29 -12.46 -16.88
CA GLU A 306 35.55 -12.85 -16.26
C GLU A 306 35.35 -14.03 -15.27
N GLY A 307 36.22 -15.03 -15.36
CA GLY A 307 36.18 -16.23 -14.51
C GLY A 307 35.09 -17.25 -14.87
N LYS A 308 34.19 -16.97 -15.81
CA LYS A 308 33.15 -17.93 -16.24
C LYS A 308 33.26 -18.40 -17.69
N ASN A 309 34.04 -17.71 -18.52
CA ASN A 309 34.26 -18.04 -19.93
C ASN A 309 32.96 -18.23 -20.75
N VAL A 310 31.91 -17.49 -20.40
CA VAL A 310 30.61 -17.45 -21.10
C VAL A 310 30.25 -16.00 -21.42
N ASN A 311 29.54 -15.77 -22.52
CA ASN A 311 29.08 -14.41 -22.83
C ASN A 311 27.88 -14.01 -21.95
N LEU A 312 27.63 -12.71 -21.84
CA LEU A 312 26.59 -12.17 -20.97
C LEU A 312 25.20 -12.68 -21.34
N SER A 313 24.90 -12.79 -22.64
CA SER A 313 23.61 -13.30 -23.13
C SER A 313 23.36 -14.75 -22.69
N GLU A 314 24.35 -15.64 -22.91
CA GLU A 314 24.30 -17.04 -22.48
C GLU A 314 24.17 -17.19 -20.97
N TYR A 315 24.90 -16.36 -20.22
CA TYR A 315 24.82 -16.37 -18.76
C TYR A 315 23.39 -16.09 -18.27
N TRP A 316 22.71 -15.07 -18.79
CA TRP A 316 21.33 -14.78 -18.41
C TRP A 316 20.34 -15.85 -18.89
N LYS A 317 20.52 -16.39 -20.11
CA LYS A 317 19.72 -17.51 -20.62
C LYS A 317 19.82 -18.74 -19.71
N SER A 318 21.02 -19.06 -19.20
CA SER A 318 21.22 -20.15 -18.23
C SER A 318 20.47 -19.96 -16.91
N LYS A 319 20.04 -18.73 -16.61
CA LYS A 319 19.22 -18.36 -15.44
C LYS A 319 17.74 -18.16 -15.79
N GLY A 320 17.31 -18.62 -16.96
CA GLY A 320 15.92 -18.51 -17.41
C GLY A 320 15.48 -17.10 -17.79
N ILE A 321 16.42 -16.19 -18.06
CA ILE A 321 16.15 -14.79 -18.43
C ILE A 321 16.62 -14.55 -19.86
N GLU A 322 15.69 -14.18 -20.73
CA GLU A 322 16.00 -13.92 -22.14
C GLU A 322 16.68 -12.55 -22.31
N VAL A 323 17.94 -12.59 -22.72
CA VAL A 323 18.70 -11.42 -23.16
C VAL A 323 19.13 -11.67 -24.60
N GLY A 324 18.91 -10.69 -25.48
CA GLY A 324 19.29 -10.80 -26.89
C GLY A 324 20.78 -10.59 -27.08
N GLU A 325 21.43 -11.39 -27.93
CA GLU A 325 22.88 -11.27 -28.19
C GLU A 325 23.27 -9.90 -28.76
N ASN A 326 22.37 -9.29 -29.54
CA ASN A 326 22.58 -7.97 -30.14
C ASN A 326 22.26 -6.79 -29.21
N GLU A 327 21.89 -7.07 -27.95
CA GLU A 327 21.53 -6.02 -27.01
C GLU A 327 22.75 -5.15 -26.69
N LYS A 328 22.58 -3.84 -26.92
CA LYS A 328 23.62 -2.82 -26.75
C LYS A 328 22.98 -1.45 -26.51
N PRO A 329 23.70 -0.50 -25.88
CA PRO A 329 24.94 -0.69 -25.13
C PRO A 329 24.70 -1.43 -23.80
N LEU A 330 25.75 -2.03 -23.24
CA LEU A 330 25.73 -2.58 -21.89
C LEU A 330 25.97 -1.49 -20.84
N LEU A 331 25.53 -1.74 -19.60
CA LEU A 331 25.59 -0.79 -18.50
C LEU A 331 26.51 -1.31 -17.40
N LYS A 332 27.51 -0.53 -17.00
CA LYS A 332 28.27 -0.81 -15.78
C LYS A 332 27.55 -0.15 -14.61
N VAL A 333 27.13 -0.94 -13.63
CA VAL A 333 26.29 -0.51 -12.52
C VAL A 333 26.98 -0.80 -11.20
N LYS A 334 27.06 0.21 -10.34
CA LYS A 334 27.47 0.08 -8.94
C LYS A 334 26.24 -0.27 -8.09
N ILE A 335 26.24 -1.42 -7.43
CA ILE A 335 25.09 -1.93 -6.67
C ILE A 335 25.26 -1.61 -5.19
N TYR A 336 24.34 -0.86 -4.60
CA TYR A 336 24.50 -0.37 -3.24
C TYR A 336 24.32 -1.45 -2.17
N GLU A 337 23.33 -2.32 -2.35
CA GLU A 337 22.98 -3.39 -1.40
C GLU A 337 24.05 -4.49 -1.33
N LEU A 338 24.95 -4.55 -2.31
CA LEU A 338 26.06 -5.52 -2.38
C LEU A 338 27.41 -4.85 -2.07
N GLY A 339 27.42 -3.87 -1.17
CA GLY A 339 28.64 -3.20 -0.72
C GLY A 339 29.30 -2.32 -1.79
N GLY A 340 28.56 -1.92 -2.84
CA GLY A 340 29.09 -1.08 -3.90
C GLY A 340 29.85 -1.84 -4.98
N ILE A 341 29.66 -3.16 -5.13
CA ILE A 341 30.24 -3.93 -6.23
C ILE A 341 29.80 -3.37 -7.59
N GLU A 342 30.72 -3.42 -8.57
CA GLU A 342 30.46 -2.96 -9.92
C GLU A 342 30.28 -4.15 -10.86
N LEU A 343 29.11 -4.25 -11.49
CA LEU A 343 28.77 -5.35 -12.39
C LEU A 343 28.24 -4.81 -13.72
N VAL A 344 28.38 -5.61 -14.79
CA VAL A 344 27.87 -5.26 -16.12
C VAL A 344 26.51 -5.90 -16.35
N TYR A 345 25.53 -5.08 -16.69
CA TYR A 345 24.15 -5.47 -16.93
C TYR A 345 23.69 -5.16 -18.36
N PRO A 346 22.87 -6.03 -18.96
CA PRO A 346 22.12 -5.69 -20.15
C PRO A 346 21.01 -4.67 -19.80
N PRO A 347 20.75 -3.66 -20.65
CA PRO A 347 19.79 -2.59 -20.37
C PRO A 347 18.33 -3.06 -20.23
N SER A 348 17.97 -4.25 -20.72
CA SER A 348 16.67 -4.89 -20.49
C SER A 348 16.45 -5.32 -19.04
N GLN A 349 17.54 -5.51 -18.28
CA GLN A 349 17.50 -5.95 -16.88
C GLN A 349 17.71 -4.79 -15.90
N CYS A 350 17.78 -3.56 -16.40
CA CYS A 350 17.83 -2.33 -15.61
C CYS A 350 16.55 -1.53 -15.82
N PHE A 351 16.00 -0.97 -14.75
CA PHE A 351 14.70 -0.29 -14.76
C PHE A 351 14.76 1.06 -14.06
N PHE A 352 14.15 2.07 -14.66
CA PHE A 352 13.84 3.34 -14.01
C PHE A 352 12.48 3.24 -13.35
N GLU A 353 12.40 3.59 -12.06
CA GLU A 353 11.11 3.77 -11.40
C GLU A 353 10.52 5.13 -11.80
N VAL A 354 9.24 5.14 -12.20
CA VAL A 354 8.51 6.32 -12.68
C VAL A 354 7.24 6.55 -11.85
N SER A 355 7.21 6.03 -10.63
CA SER A 355 6.02 5.92 -9.77
C SER A 355 5.43 7.27 -9.32
N SER A 356 6.22 8.35 -9.30
CA SER A 356 5.76 9.70 -8.93
C SER A 356 4.66 10.27 -9.86
N LEU A 357 4.48 9.70 -11.06
CA LEU A 357 3.45 10.14 -12.00
C LEU A 357 2.07 9.53 -11.75
N TYR A 358 1.97 8.42 -11.01
CA TYR A 358 0.76 7.59 -10.95
C TYR A 358 0.14 7.42 -9.56
N GLY A 359 0.85 7.78 -8.48
CA GLY A 359 0.48 7.45 -7.10
C GLY A 359 -0.91 7.91 -6.63
N GLU A 360 -1.54 8.86 -7.33
CA GLU A 360 -2.89 9.37 -6.98
C GLU A 360 -3.94 9.11 -8.07
N SER A 361 -3.60 8.42 -9.15
CA SER A 361 -4.57 8.15 -10.21
C SER A 361 -5.65 7.16 -9.74
N PRO A 362 -6.92 7.28 -10.18
CA PRO A 362 -7.95 6.27 -9.90
C PRO A 362 -7.54 4.86 -10.33
N ALA A 363 -6.78 4.75 -11.44
CA ALA A 363 -6.22 3.49 -11.92
C ALA A 363 -5.25 2.87 -10.90
N TYR A 364 -4.41 3.68 -10.25
CA TYR A 364 -3.51 3.22 -9.19
C TYR A 364 -4.29 2.76 -7.95
N LYS A 365 -5.26 3.56 -7.48
CA LYS A 365 -6.13 3.19 -6.32
C LYS A 365 -6.93 1.91 -6.59
N TYR A 366 -7.41 1.70 -7.82
CA TYR A 366 -8.06 0.45 -8.21
C TYR A 366 -7.08 -0.73 -8.23
N SER A 367 -5.91 -0.53 -8.83
CA SER A 367 -4.86 -1.56 -8.95
C SER A 367 -4.36 -2.03 -7.59
N ILE A 368 -4.08 -1.12 -6.66
CA ILE A 368 -3.59 -1.48 -5.32
C ILE A 368 -4.63 -2.29 -4.53
N ASN A 369 -5.92 -1.92 -4.63
CA ASN A 369 -7.01 -2.67 -3.99
C ASN A 369 -7.19 -4.07 -4.60
N LYS A 370 -7.05 -4.21 -5.92
CA LYS A 370 -7.05 -5.52 -6.59
C LYS A 370 -5.90 -6.37 -6.06
N VAL A 371 -4.69 -5.82 -6.05
CA VAL A 371 -3.48 -6.50 -5.57
C VAL A 371 -3.60 -6.90 -4.10
N LYS A 372 -4.19 -6.07 -3.24
CA LYS A 372 -4.43 -6.43 -1.82
C LYS A 372 -5.27 -7.70 -1.69
N LYS A 373 -6.33 -7.82 -2.47
CA LYS A 373 -7.21 -9.01 -2.45
C LYS A 373 -6.50 -10.25 -2.99
N GLU A 374 -5.82 -10.11 -4.12
CA GLU A 374 -5.07 -11.21 -4.75
C GLU A 374 -3.90 -11.69 -3.88
N SER A 375 -3.12 -10.77 -3.31
CA SER A 375 -2.00 -11.13 -2.44
C SER A 375 -2.48 -11.84 -1.17
N LEU A 376 -3.58 -11.39 -0.56
CA LEU A 376 -4.19 -12.09 0.56
C LEU A 376 -4.61 -13.50 0.18
N HIS A 377 -5.30 -13.65 -0.96
CA HIS A 377 -5.72 -14.96 -1.44
C HIS A 377 -4.53 -15.90 -1.66
N LEU A 378 -3.49 -15.44 -2.38
CA LEU A 378 -2.31 -16.23 -2.72
C LEU A 378 -1.52 -16.67 -1.49
N VAL A 379 -1.18 -15.73 -0.60
CA VAL A 379 -0.36 -16.01 0.59
C VAL A 379 -1.13 -16.89 1.56
N ARG A 380 -2.41 -16.58 1.82
CA ARG A 380 -3.25 -17.38 2.71
C ARG A 380 -3.41 -18.81 2.18
N LYS A 381 -3.71 -18.98 0.89
CA LYS A 381 -3.85 -20.30 0.27
C LYS A 381 -2.56 -21.12 0.36
N ALA A 382 -1.41 -20.51 0.13
CA ALA A 382 -0.11 -21.18 0.28
C ALA A 382 0.11 -21.65 1.72
N ILE A 383 -0.11 -20.79 2.71
CA ILE A 383 0.07 -21.14 4.13
C ILE A 383 -0.95 -22.22 4.57
N GLU A 384 -2.22 -22.09 4.20
CA GLU A 384 -3.26 -23.06 4.55
C GLU A 384 -3.00 -24.45 3.94
N LYS A 385 -2.32 -24.52 2.77
CA LYS A 385 -1.90 -25.79 2.14
C LYS A 385 -0.94 -26.58 3.02
N LEU A 386 -0.07 -25.92 3.81
CA LEU A 386 0.80 -26.60 4.77
C LEU A 386 0.01 -27.29 5.89
N ARG A 387 -1.17 -26.78 6.26
CA ARG A 387 -2.01 -27.32 7.35
C ARG A 387 -1.34 -27.39 8.74
N VAL A 388 -0.12 -26.86 8.90
CA VAL A 388 0.65 -26.87 10.16
C VAL A 388 0.29 -25.71 11.10
N PHE A 389 -0.24 -24.61 10.56
CA PHE A 389 -0.60 -23.41 11.32
C PHE A 389 -2.13 -23.23 11.40
N ASN A 390 -2.59 -22.69 12.52
CA ASN A 390 -3.82 -21.90 12.61
C ASN A 390 -3.50 -20.50 12.08
N VAL A 391 -4.43 -19.97 11.29
CA VAL A 391 -4.23 -18.75 10.51
C VAL A 391 -5.25 -17.71 10.95
N GLU A 392 -4.76 -16.56 11.40
CA GLU A 392 -5.56 -15.37 11.68
C GLU A 392 -5.06 -14.22 10.80
N VAL A 393 -5.99 -13.47 10.18
CA VAL A 393 -5.65 -12.35 9.30
C VAL A 393 -6.00 -11.05 10.01
N VAL A 394 -5.00 -10.19 10.19
CA VAL A 394 -5.15 -8.86 10.76
C VAL A 394 -4.86 -7.83 9.68
N ASP A 395 -5.82 -6.94 9.40
CA ASP A 395 -5.60 -5.84 8.46
C ASP A 395 -4.65 -4.82 9.09
N ARG A 396 -3.54 -4.49 8.42
CA ARG A 396 -2.57 -3.46 8.82
C ARG A 396 -2.68 -2.23 7.93
N ALA A 397 -3.87 -1.95 7.39
CA ALA A 397 -4.09 -0.69 6.72
C ALA A 397 -3.77 0.46 7.68
N SER A 398 -2.92 1.39 7.25
CA SER A 398 -2.57 2.65 7.93
C SER A 398 -2.78 3.80 6.94
N GLY A 399 -2.79 5.05 7.40
CA GLY A 399 -2.98 6.17 6.47
C GLY A 399 -4.44 6.46 6.12
N GLU A 400 -4.62 7.07 4.95
CA GLU A 400 -5.93 7.25 4.30
C GLU A 400 -6.70 5.91 4.14
N PRO A 401 -6.08 4.79 3.72
CA PRO A 401 -6.78 3.50 3.58
C PRO A 401 -7.45 2.98 4.85
N ALA A 402 -6.86 3.21 6.02
CA ALA A 402 -7.44 2.79 7.30
C ALA A 402 -8.74 3.56 7.59
N LEU A 403 -8.71 4.87 7.36
CA LEU A 403 -9.86 5.75 7.53
C LEU A 403 -10.96 5.46 6.49
N GLU A 404 -10.60 5.18 5.24
CA GLU A 404 -11.55 4.78 4.19
C GLU A 404 -12.25 3.45 4.55
N LYS A 405 -11.53 2.51 5.17
CA LYS A 405 -12.12 1.26 5.65
C LYS A 405 -13.11 1.50 6.79
N LEU A 406 -12.74 2.30 7.79
CA LEU A 406 -13.64 2.67 8.88
C LEU A 406 -14.91 3.35 8.32
N ALA A 407 -14.74 4.26 7.36
CA ALA A 407 -15.86 4.89 6.66
C ALA A 407 -16.71 3.92 5.83
N SER A 408 -16.11 2.88 5.25
CA SER A 408 -16.88 1.86 4.54
C SER A 408 -17.76 1.06 5.51
N GLY A 409 -17.31 0.87 6.76
CA GLY A 409 -18.05 0.17 7.81
C GLY A 409 -19.27 0.93 8.36
N ILE A 410 -19.38 2.24 8.09
CA ILE A 410 -20.55 3.04 8.49
C ILE A 410 -21.61 3.13 7.39
N VAL A 411 -21.28 2.71 6.15
CA VAL A 411 -22.25 2.66 5.06
C VAL A 411 -23.36 1.69 5.45
N GLY A 412 -24.59 2.19 5.45
CA GLY A 412 -25.78 1.44 5.80
C GLY A 412 -26.33 1.70 7.20
N ARG A 413 -25.58 2.39 8.07
CA ARG A 413 -26.02 2.73 9.44
C ARG A 413 -26.97 3.94 9.42
N GLU A 414 -27.93 3.94 10.33
CA GLU A 414 -28.78 5.09 10.60
C GLU A 414 -28.11 6.09 11.54
N VAL A 415 -28.22 7.37 11.18
CA VAL A 415 -27.63 8.48 11.93
C VAL A 415 -28.60 9.66 11.97
N SER A 416 -28.63 10.36 13.10
CA SER A 416 -29.30 11.65 13.26
C SER A 416 -28.27 12.75 13.45
N LEU A 417 -28.28 13.73 12.56
CA LEU A 417 -27.26 14.77 12.48
C LEU A 417 -27.92 16.14 12.53
N GLU A 418 -27.38 17.04 13.36
CA GLU A 418 -27.74 18.45 13.37
C GLU A 418 -26.75 19.24 12.52
N GLY A 419 -27.23 20.18 11.70
CA GLY A 419 -26.37 20.98 10.84
C GLY A 419 -27.10 22.06 10.05
N ASP A 420 -26.44 22.55 9.01
CA ASP A 420 -26.93 23.62 8.15
C ASP A 420 -26.99 23.15 6.70
N VAL A 421 -28.09 23.44 6.03
CA VAL A 421 -28.27 23.20 4.60
C VAL A 421 -27.85 24.46 3.85
N LEU A 422 -26.90 24.31 2.94
CA LEU A 422 -26.40 25.38 2.08
C LEU A 422 -26.63 25.06 0.61
N ARG A 423 -26.76 26.09 -0.22
CA ARG A 423 -26.80 25.95 -1.68
C ARG A 423 -25.40 26.08 -2.26
N TYR A 424 -24.97 25.09 -3.05
CA TYR A 424 -23.70 25.07 -3.78
C TYR A 424 -23.97 24.80 -5.26
N GLY A 425 -23.95 25.86 -6.08
CA GLY A 425 -24.49 25.81 -7.44
C GLY A 425 -25.98 25.46 -7.40
N ASP A 426 -26.39 24.47 -8.21
CA ASP A 426 -27.78 24.00 -8.28
C ASP A 426 -28.13 22.92 -7.26
N ARG A 427 -27.23 22.59 -6.33
CA ARG A 427 -27.41 21.49 -5.36
C ARG A 427 -27.40 22.00 -3.93
N LEU A 428 -28.17 21.32 -3.08
CA LEU A 428 -28.10 21.51 -1.64
C LEU A 428 -27.06 20.58 -1.03
N VAL A 429 -26.31 21.09 -0.07
CA VAL A 429 -25.30 20.36 0.71
C VAL A 429 -25.59 20.60 2.19
N PHE A 430 -25.62 19.52 2.96
CA PHE A 430 -25.79 19.57 4.41
C PHE A 430 -24.43 19.56 5.11
N LEU A 431 -24.11 20.65 5.81
CA LEU A 431 -22.95 20.75 6.68
C LEU A 431 -23.33 20.27 8.08
N ALA A 432 -23.06 19.00 8.36
CA ALA A 432 -23.33 18.43 9.68
C ALA A 432 -22.39 19.06 10.72
N ARG A 433 -22.93 19.45 11.87
CA ARG A 433 -22.19 20.03 13.00
C ARG A 433 -22.09 19.07 14.16
N ARG A 434 -23.16 18.33 14.46
CA ARG A 434 -23.26 17.49 15.65
C ARG A 434 -23.98 16.16 15.37
N LEU A 435 -23.50 15.09 16.00
CA LEU A 435 -24.18 13.80 16.06
C LEU A 435 -25.20 13.84 17.18
N ILE A 436 -26.46 13.54 16.87
CA ILE A 436 -27.57 13.49 17.81
C ILE A 436 -27.82 12.05 18.24
N ASP A 437 -27.91 11.15 17.27
CA ASP A 437 -28.10 9.72 17.49
C ASP A 437 -27.33 8.89 16.44
N TYR A 438 -26.93 7.68 16.81
CA TYR A 438 -26.10 6.80 16.01
C TYR A 438 -26.36 5.33 16.35
N GLU A 439 -26.77 4.56 15.35
CA GLU A 439 -26.94 3.12 15.49
C GLU A 439 -25.56 2.44 15.56
N TYR A 440 -25.29 1.74 16.67
CA TYR A 440 -24.00 1.10 16.97
C TYR A 440 -23.77 -0.21 16.21
#